data_AF-A0A519ZVL9-F1
#
_entry.id   AF-A0A519ZVL9-F1
#
_cell.length_a   1.000
_cell.length_b   1.000
_cell.length_c   1.000
_cell.angle_alpha   90.00
_cell.angle_beta   90.00
_cell.angle_gamma   90.00
#
_symmetry.space_group_name_H-M   'P 1'
#
loop_
_entity.id
_entity.type
_entity.pdbx_description
1 polymer ?
#
loop_
_entity_poly.entity_id
_entity_poly.type
_entity_poly.pdbx_seq_one_letter_code
_entity_poly.pdbx_strand_id
1 'polypeptide(L)'
;KITDPVEWVNPLMGTQSKPSLSNGNTYPAVGVPWGMNMWTPQTGKMGDGWAYTYDADKIRGFKQTHQPSPWMNDYGAFSIMPVTGKLKFTDDDRASWFSHKAEVSKPYYYSVYLADADVTTEITPTERAAQFRFTFPKTDSSFVVVDAQNKGSYIKIFPKERKIIGYTSKYARGPLPKNFKNYFVIYFDKDFSIAKTWSGKQLNDDLELTSDHTGAVIGFKTAKGEKVNAKTASSFISFEQAELNLKRELVNDGFDATKAKAKAVWNKTLSKIAVEGGTIDQMRTFYSCLYRTLFFPNKLYEVDAKNQIVHWSPYTGDIKPGYMFAGTGFWDTFRAL
;
A
#
# COMPACT_ATOMS: atom_id res chain seq x y z
N LYS A 1 0.47 -5.09 33.32
CA LYS A 1 1.41 -4.57 32.31
C LYS A 1 1.19 -5.16 30.93
N ILE A 2 0.81 -4.31 29.96
CA ILE A 2 0.68 -4.68 28.55
C ILE A 2 2.09 -4.72 27.94
N THR A 3 2.48 -5.85 27.37
CA THR A 3 3.81 -6.07 26.76
C THR A 3 3.80 -6.01 25.24
N ASP A 4 2.62 -6.08 24.62
CA ASP A 4 2.42 -6.09 23.17
C ASP A 4 1.27 -5.13 22.78
N PRO A 5 1.44 -3.80 23.01
CA PRO A 5 0.36 -2.83 22.84
C PRO A 5 -0.22 -2.80 21.42
N VAL A 6 0.57 -3.14 20.39
CA VAL A 6 0.09 -3.17 19.01
C VAL A 6 -1.01 -4.21 18.79
N GLU A 7 -1.09 -5.26 19.61
CA GLU A 7 -2.14 -6.28 19.49
C GLU A 7 -3.52 -5.79 19.90
N TRP A 8 -3.59 -4.68 20.65
CA TRP A 8 -4.83 -4.02 21.06
C TRP A 8 -5.38 -3.07 20.00
N VAL A 9 -4.59 -2.76 18.97
CA VAL A 9 -4.99 -1.86 17.89
C VAL A 9 -5.97 -2.55 16.97
N ASN A 10 -7.06 -1.85 16.65
CA ASN A 10 -8.02 -2.21 15.61
C ASN A 10 -7.94 -1.19 14.44
N PRO A 11 -7.23 -1.49 13.34
CA PRO A 11 -7.18 -0.62 12.16
C PRO A 11 -8.52 -0.47 11.43
N LEU A 12 -9.53 -1.30 11.74
CA LEU A 12 -10.89 -1.18 11.19
C LEU A 12 -11.75 -0.20 11.99
N MET A 13 -11.29 0.31 13.14
CA MET A 13 -12.02 1.34 13.88
C MET A 13 -12.20 2.59 13.00
N GLY A 14 -13.47 2.88 12.67
CA GLY A 14 -13.90 4.00 11.83
C GLY A 14 -14.11 3.68 10.34
N THR A 15 -13.91 2.43 9.89
CA THR A 15 -14.07 2.05 8.46
C THR A 15 -15.50 1.75 8.05
N GLN A 16 -16.39 1.45 9.00
CA GLN A 16 -17.84 1.37 8.76
C GLN A 16 -18.43 2.79 8.77
N SER A 17 -18.07 3.57 7.76
CA SER A 17 -18.51 4.95 7.59
C SER A 17 -19.11 5.15 6.20
N LYS A 18 -20.04 6.10 6.07
CA LYS A 18 -20.66 6.48 4.80
C LYS A 18 -20.59 7.99 4.60
N PRO A 19 -20.66 8.51 3.37
CA PRO A 19 -20.62 9.95 3.11
C PRO A 19 -21.64 10.77 3.91
N SER A 20 -22.83 10.20 4.16
CA SER A 20 -23.91 10.86 4.90
C SER A 20 -23.74 10.83 6.42
N LEU A 21 -22.92 9.94 6.97
CA LEU A 21 -22.65 9.85 8.41
C LEU A 21 -21.31 9.14 8.65
N SER A 22 -20.34 9.88 9.18
CA SER A 22 -19.02 9.38 9.51
C SER A 22 -19.00 8.73 10.89
N ASN A 23 -18.45 7.51 10.98
CA ASN A 23 -18.01 6.91 12.23
C ASN A 23 -16.47 7.01 12.39
N GLY A 24 -15.82 7.84 11.56
CA GLY A 24 -14.38 8.08 11.56
C GLY A 24 -13.81 8.34 10.16
N ASN A 25 -14.44 7.81 9.10
CA ASN A 25 -13.98 7.93 7.70
C ASN A 25 -12.51 7.50 7.50
N THR A 26 -12.15 6.35 8.09
CA THR A 26 -10.80 5.81 8.03
C THR A 26 -10.68 4.64 7.04
N TYR A 27 -9.45 4.25 6.73
CA TYR A 27 -9.12 2.97 6.09
C TYR A 27 -8.13 2.17 6.97
N PRO A 28 -8.03 0.84 6.83
CA PRO A 28 -7.08 0.03 7.59
C PRO A 28 -5.66 0.19 7.04
N ALA A 29 -4.97 1.23 7.52
CA ALA A 29 -3.59 1.52 7.11
C ALA A 29 -2.61 0.45 7.62
N VAL A 30 -1.91 -0.18 6.67
CA VAL A 30 -0.78 -1.07 6.92
C VAL A 30 0.48 -0.23 6.69
N GLY A 31 1.14 0.14 7.76
CA GLY A 31 2.30 1.02 7.73
C GLY A 31 3.08 0.97 9.03
N VAL A 32 4.14 1.78 9.11
CA VAL A 32 4.86 2.04 10.37
C VAL A 32 4.58 3.49 10.79
N PRO A 33 4.86 3.88 12.06
CA PRO A 33 4.67 5.26 12.52
C PRO A 33 5.32 6.28 11.58
N TRP A 34 4.51 7.21 11.08
CA TRP A 34 4.82 8.25 10.10
C TRP A 34 5.49 7.74 8.81
N GLY A 35 5.24 6.46 8.46
CA GLY A 35 5.75 5.87 7.21
C GLY A 35 5.38 6.74 6.01
N MET A 36 6.31 6.86 5.06
CA MET A 36 6.10 7.63 3.84
C MET A 36 4.99 7.00 3.00
N ASN A 37 5.03 5.67 2.86
CA ASN A 37 4.10 4.91 2.04
C ASN A 37 3.24 4.00 2.93
N MET A 38 1.92 4.20 2.94
CA MET A 38 0.98 3.28 3.59
C MET A 38 0.36 2.34 2.56
N TRP A 39 -0.09 1.17 3.01
CA TRP A 39 -0.83 0.21 2.21
C TRP A 39 -2.22 -0.03 2.77
N THR A 40 -3.20 -0.30 1.91
CA THR A 40 -4.56 -0.66 2.35
C THR A 40 -5.22 -1.59 1.34
N PRO A 41 -6.06 -2.55 1.77
CA PRO A 41 -7.07 -3.11 0.87
C PRO A 41 -7.94 -1.98 0.30
N GLN A 42 -8.30 -2.11 -0.97
CA GLN A 42 -9.16 -1.17 -1.67
C GLN A 42 -10.46 -1.88 -2.05
N THR A 43 -11.59 -1.39 -1.56
CA THR A 43 -12.94 -1.85 -1.94
C THR A 43 -13.64 -0.84 -2.87
N GLY A 44 -13.42 0.45 -2.63
CA GLY A 44 -13.93 1.56 -3.45
C GLY A 44 -13.27 1.64 -4.82
N LYS A 45 -13.98 2.19 -5.81
CA LYS A 45 -13.47 2.34 -7.19
C LYS A 45 -12.25 3.27 -7.23
N MET A 46 -11.41 3.12 -8.26
CA MET A 46 -10.28 4.03 -8.45
C MET A 46 -10.75 5.51 -8.47
N GLY A 47 -10.20 6.33 -7.56
CA GLY A 47 -10.54 7.75 -7.40
C GLY A 47 -11.63 8.05 -6.39
N ASP A 48 -12.33 7.03 -5.87
CA ASP A 48 -13.24 7.21 -4.73
C ASP A 48 -12.43 7.51 -3.45
N GLY A 49 -12.88 8.52 -2.70
CA GLY A 49 -12.29 8.88 -1.42
C GLY A 49 -12.54 7.82 -0.34
N TRP A 50 -13.64 7.06 -0.44
CA TRP A 50 -13.90 5.91 0.42
C TRP A 50 -13.18 4.66 -0.13
N ALA A 51 -11.84 4.73 -0.13
CA ALA A 51 -10.99 3.67 -0.67
C ALA A 51 -11.27 2.29 -0.05
N TYR A 52 -11.64 2.26 1.23
CA TYR A 52 -12.11 1.08 1.94
C TYR A 52 -13.36 1.44 2.76
N THR A 53 -14.36 0.57 2.73
CA THR A 53 -15.54 0.61 3.61
C THR A 53 -15.82 -0.78 4.12
N TYR A 54 -16.18 -0.89 5.41
CA TYR A 54 -16.44 -2.19 6.06
C TYR A 54 -17.61 -2.93 5.40
N ASP A 55 -18.68 -2.23 5.01
CA ASP A 55 -19.86 -2.88 4.42
C ASP A 55 -19.65 -3.29 2.94
N ALA A 56 -18.45 -3.14 2.38
CA ALA A 56 -18.16 -3.53 1.02
C ALA A 56 -17.82 -5.02 0.93
N ASP A 57 -18.35 -5.67 -0.11
CA ASP A 57 -18.24 -7.10 -0.29
C ASP A 57 -16.98 -7.56 -1.06
N LYS A 58 -16.32 -6.64 -1.77
CA LYS A 58 -15.24 -6.97 -2.71
C LYS A 58 -14.01 -6.11 -2.51
N ILE A 59 -12.85 -6.75 -2.60
CA ILE A 59 -11.55 -6.09 -2.74
C ILE A 59 -11.15 -6.09 -4.21
N ARG A 60 -10.73 -4.94 -4.72
CA ARG A 60 -10.28 -4.74 -6.11
C ARG A 60 -8.79 -4.47 -6.26
N GLY A 61 -8.07 -4.36 -5.16
CA GLY A 61 -6.63 -4.22 -5.13
C GLY A 61 -6.10 -3.94 -3.74
N PHE A 62 -4.77 -4.03 -3.62
CA PHE A 62 -4.01 -3.61 -2.46
C PHE A 62 -3.20 -2.40 -2.86
N LYS A 63 -3.55 -1.25 -2.29
CA LYS A 63 -3.19 0.07 -2.78
C LYS A 63 -2.13 0.69 -1.89
N GLN A 64 -1.05 1.18 -2.49
CA GLN A 64 -0.20 2.18 -1.85
C GLN A 64 -0.97 3.51 -1.80
N THR A 65 -1.04 4.16 -0.66
CA THR A 65 -1.86 5.36 -0.44
C THR A 65 -1.17 6.38 0.45
N HIS A 66 -1.49 7.65 0.21
CA HIS A 66 -1.07 8.79 1.02
C HIS A 66 -2.28 9.65 1.47
N GLN A 67 -3.48 9.10 1.32
CA GLN A 67 -4.74 9.82 1.52
C GLN A 67 -4.96 10.20 3.00
N PRO A 68 -5.03 11.48 3.37
CA PRO A 68 -5.28 11.87 4.76
C PRO A 68 -6.77 11.82 5.15
N SER A 69 -7.68 11.96 4.18
CA SER A 69 -9.13 11.87 4.37
C SER A 69 -9.83 11.58 3.04
N PRO A 70 -11.06 11.03 3.03
CA PRO A 70 -11.80 10.81 1.78
C PRO A 70 -12.05 12.12 0.99
N TRP A 71 -12.11 13.26 1.68
CA TRP A 71 -12.41 14.57 1.09
C TRP A 71 -11.19 15.19 0.38
N MET A 72 -10.01 15.02 0.99
CA MET A 72 -8.75 15.41 0.39
C MET A 72 -8.31 14.42 -0.69
N ASN A 73 -8.75 13.16 -0.56
CA ASN A 73 -8.47 12.08 -1.50
C ASN A 73 -6.94 11.88 -1.63
N ASP A 74 -6.49 11.16 -2.65
CA ASP A 74 -5.17 10.55 -2.68
C ASP A 74 -4.22 11.18 -3.71
N TYR A 75 -2.94 10.82 -3.58
CA TYR A 75 -1.88 11.14 -4.52
C TYR A 75 -0.83 10.02 -4.54
N GLY A 76 -0.12 9.86 -5.67
CA GLY A 76 1.04 8.95 -5.73
C GLY A 76 0.69 7.48 -5.47
N ALA A 77 -0.53 7.08 -5.84
CA ALA A 77 -1.09 5.78 -5.51
C ALA A 77 -1.06 4.82 -6.70
N PHE A 78 -0.73 3.56 -6.44
CA PHE A 78 -0.84 2.43 -7.37
C PHE A 78 -1.35 1.21 -6.61
N SER A 79 -1.77 0.16 -7.30
CA SER A 79 -2.28 -1.05 -6.63
C SER A 79 -1.79 -2.34 -7.26
N ILE A 80 -1.82 -3.41 -6.44
CA ILE A 80 -1.45 -4.77 -6.80
C ILE A 80 -2.63 -5.69 -6.47
N MET A 81 -2.99 -6.60 -7.36
CA MET A 81 -4.10 -7.55 -7.15
C MET A 81 -3.78 -8.93 -7.73
N PRO A 82 -3.76 -10.02 -6.95
CA PRO A 82 -3.68 -11.36 -7.50
C PRO A 82 -5.04 -11.81 -8.05
N VAL A 83 -5.02 -12.52 -9.17
CA VAL A 83 -6.21 -13.12 -9.79
C VAL A 83 -5.88 -14.53 -10.31
N THR A 84 -6.89 -15.36 -10.52
CA THR A 84 -6.72 -16.72 -11.06
C THR A 84 -7.75 -17.07 -12.13
N GLY A 85 -7.46 -18.11 -12.90
CA GLY A 85 -8.36 -18.71 -13.90
C GLY A 85 -8.44 -17.93 -15.20
N LYS A 86 -8.92 -16.68 -15.17
CA LYS A 86 -8.96 -15.79 -16.34
C LYS A 86 -8.13 -14.54 -16.09
N LEU A 87 -7.53 -14.01 -17.15
CA LEU A 87 -6.78 -12.76 -17.10
C LEU A 87 -7.76 -11.59 -16.98
N LYS A 88 -8.10 -11.21 -15.73
CA LYS A 88 -8.95 -10.07 -15.39
C LYS A 88 -8.09 -8.95 -14.83
N PHE A 89 -8.06 -7.81 -15.49
CA PHE A 89 -7.15 -6.70 -15.13
C PHE A 89 -7.85 -5.36 -14.95
N THR A 90 -9.05 -5.18 -15.49
CA THR A 90 -9.85 -3.98 -15.25
C THR A 90 -10.33 -3.94 -13.79
N ASP A 91 -10.58 -2.74 -13.27
CA ASP A 91 -10.88 -2.50 -11.86
C ASP A 91 -12.08 -3.30 -11.33
N ASP A 92 -13.16 -3.41 -12.11
CA ASP A 92 -14.35 -4.16 -11.71
C ASP A 92 -14.19 -5.68 -11.95
N ASP A 93 -13.52 -6.09 -13.04
CA ASP A 93 -13.40 -7.53 -13.38
C ASP A 93 -12.46 -8.27 -12.42
N ARG A 94 -11.38 -7.63 -11.96
CA ARG A 94 -10.40 -8.25 -11.07
C ARG A 94 -10.85 -8.34 -9.62
N ALA A 95 -11.94 -7.67 -9.26
CA ALA A 95 -12.42 -7.60 -7.89
C ALA A 95 -12.87 -8.98 -7.38
N SER A 96 -12.57 -9.27 -6.12
CA SER A 96 -12.85 -10.56 -5.49
C SER A 96 -13.67 -10.40 -4.22
N TRP A 97 -14.68 -11.25 -4.05
CA TRP A 97 -15.43 -11.37 -2.80
C TRP A 97 -14.49 -11.71 -1.62
N PHE A 98 -14.74 -11.13 -0.46
CA PHE A 98 -14.05 -11.46 0.79
C PHE A 98 -15.02 -11.41 1.99
N SER A 99 -14.54 -11.81 3.16
CA SER A 99 -15.28 -11.66 4.41
C SER A 99 -14.34 -11.22 5.52
N HIS A 100 -14.80 -10.35 6.41
CA HIS A 100 -14.05 -9.97 7.63
C HIS A 100 -13.71 -11.17 8.53
N LYS A 101 -14.45 -12.28 8.43
CA LYS A 101 -14.12 -13.52 9.15
C LYS A 101 -12.83 -14.18 8.66
N ALA A 102 -12.40 -13.87 7.44
CA ALA A 102 -11.16 -14.32 6.82
C ALA A 102 -10.21 -13.13 6.54
N GLU A 103 -10.36 -12.04 7.29
CA GLU A 103 -9.51 -10.85 7.24
C GLU A 103 -8.80 -10.69 8.59
N VAL A 104 -7.50 -10.44 8.55
CA VAL A 104 -6.70 -10.04 9.69
C VAL A 104 -6.13 -8.66 9.40
N SER A 105 -6.53 -7.67 10.18
CA SER A 105 -6.07 -6.30 10.03
C SER A 105 -5.28 -5.86 11.27
N LYS A 106 -3.98 -5.61 11.08
CA LYS A 106 -3.05 -5.12 12.10
C LYS A 106 -2.19 -4.00 11.50
N PRO A 107 -1.68 -3.06 12.34
CA PRO A 107 -0.83 -1.97 11.85
C PRO A 107 0.36 -2.41 10.99
N TYR A 108 1.00 -3.52 11.40
CA TYR A 108 2.21 -4.06 10.79
C TYR A 108 1.94 -5.24 9.83
N TYR A 109 0.70 -5.68 9.70
CA TYR A 109 0.37 -6.89 8.94
C TYR A 109 -1.10 -6.92 8.54
N TYR A 110 -1.34 -7.19 7.26
CA TYR A 110 -2.69 -7.45 6.77
C TYR A 110 -2.73 -8.81 6.08
N SER A 111 -3.83 -9.53 6.23
CA SER A 111 -4.12 -10.76 5.50
C SER A 111 -5.59 -10.84 5.14
N VAL A 112 -5.90 -11.31 3.93
CA VAL A 112 -7.27 -11.60 3.53
C VAL A 112 -7.32 -12.76 2.55
N TYR A 113 -8.37 -13.57 2.65
CA TYR A 113 -8.72 -14.56 1.64
C TYR A 113 -9.64 -13.96 0.57
N LEU A 114 -9.21 -14.05 -0.70
CA LEU A 114 -9.94 -13.59 -1.88
C LEU A 114 -10.68 -14.77 -2.50
N ALA A 115 -11.99 -14.85 -2.29
CA ALA A 115 -12.79 -16.04 -2.58
C ALA A 115 -12.85 -16.39 -4.06
N ASP A 116 -12.99 -15.39 -4.94
CA ASP A 116 -13.08 -15.63 -6.40
C ASP A 116 -11.75 -16.07 -7.01
N ALA A 117 -10.63 -15.73 -6.36
CA ALA A 117 -9.30 -16.11 -6.82
C ALA A 117 -8.77 -17.39 -6.14
N ASP A 118 -9.37 -17.81 -5.01
CA ASP A 118 -8.82 -18.82 -4.09
C ASP A 118 -7.37 -18.48 -3.69
N VAL A 119 -7.13 -17.21 -3.34
CA VAL A 119 -5.82 -16.67 -2.97
C VAL A 119 -5.86 -16.02 -1.61
N THR A 120 -4.93 -16.38 -0.73
CA THR A 120 -4.66 -15.58 0.47
C THR A 120 -3.58 -14.54 0.15
N THR A 121 -3.90 -13.27 0.34
CA THR A 121 -2.92 -12.17 0.21
C THR A 121 -2.49 -11.69 1.58
N GLU A 122 -1.19 -11.47 1.76
CA GLU A 122 -0.62 -10.90 2.98
C GLU A 122 0.30 -9.72 2.66
N ILE A 123 0.34 -8.71 3.53
CA ILE A 123 1.15 -7.49 3.39
C ILE A 123 1.88 -7.19 4.69
N THR A 124 3.16 -6.84 4.61
CA THR A 124 3.91 -6.22 5.71
C THR A 124 4.69 -5.00 5.22
N PRO A 125 4.68 -3.87 5.95
CA PRO A 125 5.28 -2.62 5.50
C PRO A 125 6.67 -2.37 6.12
N THR A 126 7.35 -1.37 5.56
CA THR A 126 8.45 -0.59 6.14
C THR A 126 8.10 0.89 6.03
N GLU A 127 9.06 1.83 6.07
CA GLU A 127 8.74 3.25 5.91
C GLU A 127 8.35 3.62 4.46
N ARG A 128 9.02 3.01 3.47
CA ARG A 128 8.90 3.33 2.03
C ARG A 128 8.69 2.07 1.17
N ALA A 129 8.91 0.89 1.72
CA ALA A 129 8.74 -0.38 1.03
C ALA A 129 7.68 -1.28 1.69
N ALA A 130 7.27 -2.34 1.01
CA ALA A 130 6.43 -3.40 1.56
C ALA A 130 6.79 -4.75 0.93
N GLN A 131 6.46 -5.82 1.64
CA GLN A 131 6.43 -7.17 1.09
C GLN A 131 5.00 -7.67 1.00
N PHE A 132 4.71 -8.34 -0.12
CA PHE A 132 3.50 -9.09 -0.36
C PHE A 132 3.83 -10.58 -0.38
N ARG A 133 2.88 -11.38 0.10
CA ARG A 133 2.90 -12.83 -0.04
C ARG A 133 1.54 -13.30 -0.54
N PHE A 134 1.52 -13.92 -1.70
CA PHE A 134 0.33 -14.48 -2.33
C PHE A 134 0.39 -15.99 -2.23
N THR A 135 -0.54 -16.61 -1.50
CA THR A 135 -0.66 -18.07 -1.43
C THR A 135 -1.70 -18.51 -2.45
N PHE A 136 -1.24 -19.08 -3.57
CA PHE A 136 -2.07 -19.48 -4.70
C PHE A 136 -2.58 -20.93 -4.58
N PRO A 137 -3.69 -21.26 -5.27
CA PRO A 137 -4.15 -22.63 -5.41
C PRO A 137 -3.34 -23.35 -6.50
N LYS A 138 -3.60 -24.64 -6.72
CA LYS A 138 -3.00 -25.34 -7.87
C LYS A 138 -3.68 -24.87 -9.16
N THR A 139 -2.97 -24.16 -10.03
CA THR A 139 -3.50 -23.72 -11.32
C THR A 139 -2.39 -23.38 -12.32
N ASP A 140 -2.70 -23.49 -13.62
CA ASP A 140 -1.82 -23.00 -14.70
C ASP A 140 -2.07 -21.52 -15.03
N SER A 141 -2.99 -20.87 -14.32
CA SER A 141 -3.46 -19.51 -14.61
C SER A 141 -3.55 -18.68 -13.33
N SER A 142 -2.40 -18.47 -12.68
CA SER A 142 -2.23 -17.48 -11.61
C SER A 142 -1.67 -16.21 -12.19
N PHE A 143 -2.17 -15.05 -11.77
CA PHE A 143 -1.68 -13.76 -12.22
C PHE A 143 -1.54 -12.76 -11.08
N VAL A 144 -0.69 -11.77 -11.28
CA VAL A 144 -0.66 -10.54 -10.47
C VAL A 144 -0.83 -9.36 -11.42
N VAL A 145 -1.83 -8.54 -11.13
CA VAL A 145 -2.15 -7.29 -11.82
C VAL A 145 -1.51 -6.13 -11.05
N VAL A 146 -0.79 -5.26 -11.75
CA VAL A 146 -0.30 -3.98 -11.24
C VAL A 146 -1.04 -2.88 -11.98
N ASP A 147 -1.63 -1.94 -11.23
CA ASP A 147 -2.39 -0.81 -11.77
C ASP A 147 -1.74 0.51 -11.33
N ALA A 148 -1.16 1.24 -12.28
CA ALA A 148 -0.46 2.50 -12.06
C ALA A 148 -1.41 3.73 -12.03
N GLN A 149 -2.73 3.48 -12.04
CA GLN A 149 -3.82 4.46 -12.07
C GLN A 149 -3.85 5.35 -13.32
N ASN A 150 -4.92 6.12 -13.44
CA ASN A 150 -5.18 7.05 -14.55
C ASN A 150 -4.54 8.44 -14.34
N LYS A 151 -4.77 9.38 -15.27
CA LYS A 151 -4.17 10.73 -15.31
C LYS A 151 -2.66 10.73 -15.55
N GLY A 152 -2.23 9.92 -16.52
CA GLY A 152 -0.85 9.74 -16.90
C GLY A 152 -0.15 8.72 -16.02
N SER A 153 0.24 7.60 -16.61
CA SER A 153 1.07 6.61 -15.93
C SER A 153 1.95 5.86 -16.91
N TYR A 154 2.95 5.21 -16.33
CA TYR A 154 3.95 4.44 -17.04
C TYR A 154 4.18 3.12 -16.35
N ILE A 155 4.43 2.08 -17.14
CA ILE A 155 4.84 0.78 -16.63
C ILE A 155 5.83 0.11 -17.57
N LYS A 156 6.75 -0.65 -17.00
CA LYS A 156 7.70 -1.49 -17.71
C LYS A 156 7.99 -2.78 -16.98
N ILE A 157 8.01 -3.88 -17.70
CA ILE A 157 8.24 -5.23 -17.21
C ILE A 157 9.62 -5.68 -17.68
N PHE A 158 10.42 -6.24 -16.77
CA PHE A 158 11.70 -6.87 -17.04
C PHE A 158 11.61 -8.35 -16.65
N PRO A 159 11.15 -9.24 -17.56
CA PRO A 159 10.90 -10.64 -17.21
C PRO A 159 12.13 -11.38 -16.68
N LYS A 160 13.30 -11.13 -17.26
CA LYS A 160 14.58 -11.75 -16.84
C LYS A 160 15.03 -11.36 -15.43
N GLU A 161 14.55 -10.22 -14.93
CA GLU A 161 14.86 -9.71 -13.59
C GLU A 161 13.71 -9.95 -12.60
N ARG A 162 12.61 -10.60 -13.04
CA ARG A 162 11.36 -10.74 -12.28
C ARG A 162 10.88 -9.39 -11.73
N LYS A 163 11.01 -8.34 -12.52
CA LYS A 163 10.87 -6.95 -12.08
C LYS A 163 9.81 -6.21 -12.89
N ILE A 164 9.07 -5.34 -12.21
CA ILE A 164 8.19 -4.33 -12.80
C ILE A 164 8.61 -2.98 -12.22
N ILE A 165 8.72 -1.96 -13.07
CA ILE A 165 8.82 -0.57 -12.62
C ILE A 165 7.67 0.22 -13.22
N GLY A 166 7.31 1.34 -12.60
CA GLY A 166 6.35 2.27 -13.18
C GLY A 166 6.26 3.57 -12.42
N TYR A 167 5.50 4.52 -12.94
CA TYR A 167 5.13 5.69 -12.16
C TYR A 167 3.65 6.01 -12.32
N THR A 168 3.12 6.65 -11.29
CA THR A 168 1.81 7.29 -11.32
C THR A 168 1.98 8.80 -11.13
N SER A 169 1.24 9.61 -11.89
CA SER A 169 1.17 11.06 -11.71
C SER A 169 -0.16 11.54 -11.17
N LYS A 170 -1.03 10.62 -10.70
CA LYS A 170 -2.34 10.99 -10.20
C LYS A 170 -2.26 11.66 -8.83
N TYR A 171 -2.94 12.80 -8.73
CA TYR A 171 -3.25 13.47 -7.47
C TYR A 171 -4.66 14.08 -7.54
N ALA A 172 -5.27 14.30 -6.39
CA ALA A 172 -6.65 14.79 -6.30
C ALA A 172 -6.78 16.29 -6.00
N ARG A 173 -5.89 16.85 -5.17
CA ARG A 173 -6.02 18.23 -4.64
C ARG A 173 -4.69 18.97 -4.68
N GLY A 174 -4.79 20.30 -4.79
CA GLY A 174 -3.67 21.24 -4.78
C GLY A 174 -2.95 21.34 -6.13
N PRO A 175 -2.33 22.48 -6.44
CA PRO A 175 -1.42 22.57 -7.59
C PRO A 175 -0.13 21.84 -7.25
N LEU A 176 0.07 20.64 -7.78
CA LEU A 176 1.37 19.99 -7.75
C LEU A 176 2.22 20.42 -8.95
N PRO A 177 3.55 20.53 -8.79
CA PRO A 177 4.47 20.72 -9.90
C PRO A 177 4.23 19.71 -11.02
N LYS A 178 4.38 20.15 -12.28
CA LYS A 178 4.10 19.32 -13.47
C LYS A 178 4.91 18.02 -13.53
N ASN A 179 6.06 17.97 -12.84
CA ASN A 179 6.93 16.81 -12.76
C ASN A 179 6.58 15.85 -11.60
N PHE A 180 5.46 16.05 -10.89
CA PHE A 180 5.01 15.14 -9.85
C PHE A 180 4.83 13.72 -10.37
N LYS A 181 5.56 12.79 -9.77
CA LYS A 181 5.48 11.35 -10.00
C LYS A 181 5.78 10.61 -8.71
N ASN A 182 5.10 9.48 -8.49
CA ASN A 182 5.56 8.46 -7.57
C ASN A 182 6.08 7.27 -8.39
N TYR A 183 7.38 7.03 -8.33
CA TYR A 183 8.09 5.96 -9.04
C TYR A 183 8.12 4.72 -8.17
N PHE A 184 7.65 3.59 -8.68
CA PHE A 184 7.64 2.32 -7.97
C PHE A 184 8.48 1.25 -8.67
N VAL A 185 8.99 0.32 -7.87
CA VAL A 185 9.66 -0.90 -8.31
C VAL A 185 9.06 -2.08 -7.55
N ILE A 186 8.85 -3.20 -8.26
CA ILE A 186 8.30 -4.44 -7.72
C ILE A 186 9.17 -5.61 -8.22
N TYR A 187 9.73 -6.39 -7.30
CA TYR A 187 10.45 -7.63 -7.58
C TYR A 187 9.62 -8.83 -7.13
N PHE A 188 9.61 -9.90 -7.93
CA PHE A 188 8.98 -11.17 -7.61
C PHE A 188 10.03 -12.26 -7.43
N ASP A 189 9.71 -13.29 -6.66
CA ASP A 189 10.57 -14.45 -6.43
C ASP A 189 10.31 -15.62 -7.40
N LYS A 190 9.37 -15.46 -8.33
CA LYS A 190 8.98 -16.47 -9.33
C LYS A 190 9.09 -15.94 -10.75
N ASP A 191 9.55 -16.78 -11.67
CA ASP A 191 9.65 -16.46 -13.10
C ASP A 191 8.27 -16.23 -13.74
N PHE A 192 8.21 -15.28 -14.67
CA PHE A 192 6.99 -14.93 -15.38
C PHE A 192 6.78 -15.87 -16.56
N SER A 193 5.67 -16.62 -16.57
CA SER A 193 5.23 -17.37 -17.76
C SER A 193 4.47 -16.49 -18.75
N ILE A 194 3.90 -15.39 -18.27
CA ILE A 194 3.22 -14.36 -19.06
C ILE A 194 3.68 -13.00 -18.54
N ALA A 195 3.91 -12.06 -19.46
CA ALA A 195 4.14 -10.65 -19.16
C ALA A 195 3.43 -9.83 -20.23
N LYS A 196 2.44 -9.03 -19.83
CA LYS A 196 1.67 -8.15 -20.71
C LYS A 196 1.47 -6.81 -20.03
N THR A 197 1.42 -5.73 -20.79
CA THR A 197 0.97 -4.43 -20.31
C THR A 197 -0.48 -4.20 -20.74
N TRP A 198 -1.14 -3.17 -20.19
CA TRP A 198 -2.47 -2.77 -20.62
C TRP A 198 -2.66 -1.26 -20.53
N SER A 199 -3.48 -0.72 -21.44
CA SER A 199 -3.97 0.67 -21.41
C SER A 199 -5.49 0.68 -21.33
N GLY A 200 -6.06 1.25 -20.27
CA GLY A 200 -7.50 1.26 -20.03
C GLY A 200 -8.10 -0.16 -20.04
N LYS A 201 -8.73 -0.56 -21.15
CA LYS A 201 -9.33 -1.89 -21.34
C LYS A 201 -8.60 -2.77 -22.37
N GLN A 202 -7.49 -2.31 -22.91
CA GLN A 202 -6.74 -3.00 -23.97
C GLN A 202 -5.48 -3.65 -23.40
N LEU A 203 -5.32 -4.96 -23.62
CA LEU A 203 -4.07 -5.68 -23.37
C LEU A 203 -3.09 -5.45 -24.52
N ASN A 204 -1.82 -5.35 -24.17
CA ASN A 204 -0.72 -5.19 -25.12
C ASN A 204 0.37 -6.25 -24.83
N ASP A 205 1.02 -6.70 -25.90
CA ASP A 205 2.18 -7.60 -25.81
C ASP A 205 3.49 -6.86 -25.54
N ASP A 206 3.49 -5.53 -25.66
CA ASP A 206 4.62 -4.70 -25.29
C ASP A 206 4.91 -4.79 -23.80
N LEU A 207 6.20 -4.79 -23.46
CA LEU A 207 6.67 -4.82 -22.08
C LEU A 207 6.85 -3.43 -21.47
N GLU A 208 6.62 -2.37 -22.22
CA GLU A 208 6.76 -0.98 -21.79
C GLU A 208 5.63 -0.14 -22.38
N LEU A 209 5.00 0.68 -21.55
CA LEU A 209 3.83 1.45 -21.97
C LEU A 209 3.72 2.76 -21.19
N THR A 210 3.39 3.83 -21.90
CA THR A 210 2.97 5.12 -21.33
C THR A 210 1.61 5.48 -21.90
N SER A 211 0.62 5.76 -21.05
CA SER A 211 -0.71 6.20 -21.50
C SER A 211 -1.44 6.94 -20.37
N ASP A 212 -2.70 7.33 -20.58
CA ASP A 212 -3.51 7.92 -19.50
C ASP A 212 -3.67 6.96 -18.31
N HIS A 213 -3.94 5.67 -18.57
CA HIS A 213 -4.13 4.65 -17.53
C HIS A 213 -3.43 3.36 -17.94
N THR A 214 -2.28 3.08 -17.33
CA THR A 214 -1.47 1.89 -17.60
C THR A 214 -1.45 0.90 -16.45
N GLY A 215 -1.17 -0.35 -16.79
CA GLY A 215 -0.76 -1.36 -15.84
C GLY A 215 -0.12 -2.56 -16.49
N ALA A 216 0.22 -3.55 -15.66
CA ALA A 216 0.89 -4.77 -16.05
C ALA A 216 0.12 -5.98 -15.53
N VAL A 217 0.24 -7.09 -16.23
CA VAL A 217 -0.18 -8.40 -15.76
C VAL A 217 0.96 -9.37 -16.01
N ILE A 218 1.39 -10.02 -14.94
CA ILE A 218 2.33 -11.14 -15.00
C ILE A 218 1.61 -12.43 -14.59
N GLY A 219 2.03 -13.55 -15.18
CA GLY A 219 1.41 -14.85 -14.95
C GLY A 219 2.40 -15.92 -14.49
N PHE A 220 1.86 -16.93 -13.83
CA PHE A 220 2.58 -18.06 -13.28
C PHE A 220 1.75 -19.35 -13.35
N LYS A 221 2.46 -20.49 -13.35
CA LYS A 221 1.90 -21.79 -12.93
C LYS A 221 2.22 -22.04 -11.47
N THR A 222 1.25 -22.50 -10.69
CA THR A 222 1.35 -22.63 -9.23
C THR A 222 0.88 -24.00 -8.74
N ALA A 223 1.56 -24.50 -7.72
CA ALA A 223 1.12 -25.65 -6.94
C ALA A 223 0.16 -25.23 -5.82
N LYS A 224 -0.57 -26.19 -5.24
CA LYS A 224 -1.50 -25.93 -4.12
C LYS A 224 -0.74 -25.36 -2.93
N GLY A 225 -1.10 -24.15 -2.51
CA GLY A 225 -0.48 -23.47 -1.38
C GLY A 225 0.89 -22.87 -1.69
N GLU A 226 1.27 -22.79 -2.98
CA GLU A 226 2.52 -22.16 -3.37
C GLU A 226 2.49 -20.67 -3.07
N LYS A 227 3.57 -20.18 -2.45
CA LYS A 227 3.72 -18.77 -2.08
C LYS A 227 4.55 -18.07 -3.15
N VAL A 228 3.99 -17.02 -3.74
CA VAL A 228 4.72 -16.06 -4.57
C VAL A 228 4.88 -14.78 -3.77
N ASN A 229 6.12 -14.35 -3.55
CA ASN A 229 6.41 -13.13 -2.81
C ASN A 229 6.71 -11.98 -3.78
N ALA A 230 6.27 -10.78 -3.41
CA ALA A 230 6.67 -9.56 -4.10
C ALA A 230 7.24 -8.54 -3.13
N LYS A 231 8.40 -7.96 -3.45
CA LYS A 231 9.01 -6.84 -2.73
C LYS A 231 8.79 -5.57 -3.52
N THR A 232 8.23 -4.54 -2.91
CA THR A 232 7.94 -3.28 -3.59
C THR A 232 8.42 -2.09 -2.78
N ALA A 233 8.86 -1.04 -3.46
CA ALA A 233 9.12 0.27 -2.85
C ALA A 233 8.75 1.37 -3.84
N SER A 234 8.55 2.58 -3.34
CA SER A 234 8.38 3.74 -4.18
C SER A 234 9.17 4.95 -3.69
N SER A 235 9.28 5.95 -4.56
CA SER A 235 9.97 7.22 -4.32
C SER A 235 9.24 8.34 -5.04
N PHE A 236 9.29 9.56 -4.48
CA PHE A 236 8.85 10.77 -5.18
C PHE A 236 9.98 11.42 -6.00
N ILE A 237 11.18 10.86 -5.94
CA ILE A 237 12.38 11.42 -6.56
C ILE A 237 12.66 10.74 -7.91
N SER A 238 12.91 9.44 -7.93
CA SER A 238 13.25 8.69 -9.15
C SER A 238 13.14 7.17 -8.99
N PHE A 239 13.31 6.43 -10.10
CA PHE A 239 13.42 4.97 -10.05
C PHE A 239 14.64 4.49 -9.26
N GLU A 240 15.78 5.17 -9.41
CA GLU A 240 17.02 4.84 -8.70
C GLU A 240 16.86 5.03 -7.19
N GLN A 241 16.13 6.06 -6.77
CA GLN A 241 15.82 6.27 -5.36
C GLN A 241 14.81 5.23 -4.84
N ALA A 242 13.81 4.83 -5.63
CA ALA A 242 12.90 3.74 -5.26
C ALA A 242 13.65 2.40 -5.08
N GLU A 243 14.59 2.09 -5.96
CA GLU A 243 15.51 0.94 -5.83
C GLU A 243 16.38 1.04 -4.56
N LEU A 244 16.88 2.23 -4.24
CA LEU A 244 17.66 2.47 -3.03
C LEU A 244 16.83 2.27 -1.76
N ASN A 245 15.59 2.76 -1.74
CA ASN A 245 14.65 2.54 -0.64
C ASN A 245 14.40 1.04 -0.43
N LEU A 246 14.13 0.30 -1.51
CA LEU A 246 13.91 -1.15 -1.46
C LEU A 246 15.11 -1.87 -0.85
N LYS A 247 16.31 -1.60 -1.38
CA LYS A 247 17.56 -2.24 -0.93
C LYS A 247 17.87 -1.94 0.54
N ARG A 248 17.64 -0.71 1.00
CA ARG A 248 17.92 -0.30 2.39
C ARG A 248 16.92 -0.83 3.38
N GLU A 249 15.63 -0.78 3.06
CA GLU A 249 14.58 -1.08 4.03
C GLU A 249 14.22 -2.56 4.09
N LEU A 250 14.31 -3.28 2.96
CA LEU A 250 14.05 -4.71 2.93
C LEU A 250 15.32 -5.57 3.00
N VAL A 251 16.49 -5.04 2.60
CA VAL A 251 17.78 -5.76 2.60
C VAL A 251 17.60 -7.22 2.12
N ASN A 252 18.10 -8.20 2.89
CA ASN A 252 17.90 -9.63 2.68
C ASN A 252 16.73 -10.19 3.53
N ASP A 253 15.92 -9.34 4.14
CA ASP A 253 14.78 -9.80 4.94
C ASP A 253 13.75 -10.51 4.06
N GLY A 254 13.28 -11.66 4.53
CA GLY A 254 12.05 -12.28 4.04
C GLY A 254 10.81 -11.66 4.71
N PHE A 255 9.63 -12.05 4.21
CA PHE A 255 8.34 -11.53 4.67
C PHE A 255 8.18 -11.55 6.20
N ASP A 256 8.45 -12.69 6.86
CA ASP A 256 8.22 -12.83 8.30
C ASP A 256 9.20 -11.99 9.14
N ALA A 257 10.43 -11.77 8.65
CA ALA A 257 11.39 -10.89 9.29
C ALA A 257 10.95 -9.42 9.19
N THR A 258 10.48 -8.97 8.02
CA THR A 258 9.90 -7.63 7.87
C THR A 258 8.67 -7.44 8.76
N LYS A 259 7.78 -8.44 8.85
CA LYS A 259 6.61 -8.45 9.75
C LYS A 259 7.01 -8.28 11.22
N ALA A 260 8.01 -9.03 11.68
CA ALA A 260 8.50 -8.94 13.05
C ALA A 260 9.12 -7.56 13.34
N LYS A 261 9.90 -7.01 12.41
CA LYS A 261 10.49 -5.66 12.55
C LYS A 261 9.41 -4.57 12.60
N ALA A 262 8.42 -4.63 11.71
CA ALA A 262 7.30 -3.68 11.72
C ALA A 262 6.49 -3.75 13.03
N LYS A 263 6.22 -4.96 13.53
CA LYS A 263 5.58 -5.16 14.85
C LYS A 263 6.41 -4.55 15.98
N ALA A 264 7.72 -4.80 16.00
CA ALA A 264 8.62 -4.27 17.01
C ALA A 264 8.68 -2.74 17.01
N VAL A 265 8.66 -2.10 15.83
CA VAL A 265 8.59 -0.64 15.70
C VAL A 265 7.31 -0.10 16.34
N TRP A 266 6.14 -0.69 16.04
CA TRP A 266 4.89 -0.27 16.68
C TRP A 266 4.91 -0.45 18.19
N ASN A 267 5.36 -1.60 18.69
CA ASN A 267 5.42 -1.81 20.14
C ASN A 267 6.37 -0.83 20.82
N LYS A 268 7.52 -0.54 20.24
CA LYS A 268 8.45 0.48 20.75
C LYS A 268 7.80 1.86 20.84
N THR A 269 7.01 2.23 19.84
CA THR A 269 6.33 3.54 19.78
C THR A 269 5.13 3.60 20.73
N LEU A 270 4.24 2.60 20.71
CA LEU A 270 3.03 2.58 21.55
C LEU A 270 3.36 2.38 23.04
N SER A 271 4.46 1.69 23.37
CA SER A 271 4.90 1.52 24.77
C SER A 271 5.43 2.80 25.42
N LYS A 272 5.48 3.92 24.69
CA LYS A 272 5.73 5.24 25.28
C LYS A 272 4.63 5.65 26.26
N ILE A 273 3.42 5.09 26.11
CA ILE A 273 2.34 5.24 27.08
C ILE A 273 1.84 3.84 27.47
N ALA A 274 2.10 3.47 28.73
CA ALA A 274 1.58 2.24 29.32
C ALA A 274 0.31 2.57 30.12
N VAL A 275 -0.79 1.89 29.79
CA VAL A 275 -2.07 2.00 30.51
C VAL A 275 -2.41 0.68 31.19
N GLU A 276 -3.01 0.74 32.37
CA GLU A 276 -3.41 -0.42 33.19
C GLU A 276 -4.77 -0.16 33.88
N GLY A 277 -5.41 -1.20 34.40
CA GLY A 277 -6.62 -1.06 35.24
C GLY A 277 -7.95 -0.80 34.51
N GLY A 278 -7.99 -0.88 33.17
CA GLY A 278 -9.21 -0.69 32.37
C GLY A 278 -9.75 -1.97 31.73
N THR A 279 -10.94 -1.86 31.16
CA THR A 279 -11.62 -2.92 30.38
C THR A 279 -10.94 -3.19 29.04
N ILE A 280 -11.25 -4.33 28.43
CA ILE A 280 -10.76 -4.70 27.07
C ILE A 280 -11.10 -3.61 26.04
N ASP A 281 -12.32 -3.06 26.10
CA ASP A 281 -12.77 -2.04 25.16
C ASP A 281 -12.02 -0.72 25.35
N GLN A 282 -11.79 -0.30 26.59
CA GLN A 282 -10.96 0.88 26.87
C GLN A 282 -9.53 0.71 26.35
N MET A 283 -8.93 -0.47 26.51
CA MET A 283 -7.58 -0.76 26.00
C MET A 283 -7.54 -0.72 24.47
N ARG A 284 -8.53 -1.34 23.81
CA ARG A 284 -8.66 -1.31 22.34
C ARG A 284 -8.86 0.11 21.82
N THR A 285 -9.77 0.88 22.41
CA THR A 285 -10.01 2.27 22.04
C THR A 285 -8.75 3.11 22.24
N PHE A 286 -8.10 3.03 23.40
CA PHE A 286 -6.90 3.81 23.70
C PHE A 286 -5.78 3.54 22.69
N TYR A 287 -5.39 2.28 22.50
CA TYR A 287 -4.29 1.96 21.59
C TYR A 287 -4.67 2.18 20.12
N SER A 288 -5.94 1.99 19.73
CA SER A 288 -6.40 2.32 18.38
C SER A 288 -6.36 3.83 18.11
N CYS A 289 -6.77 4.66 19.07
CA CYS A 289 -6.65 6.11 18.96
C CYS A 289 -5.18 6.55 18.90
N LEU A 290 -4.32 6.03 19.77
CA LEU A 290 -2.88 6.33 19.75
C LEU A 290 -2.24 5.89 18.42
N TYR A 291 -2.61 4.75 17.87
CA TYR A 291 -2.19 4.32 16.54
C TYR A 291 -2.58 5.34 15.45
N ARG A 292 -3.78 5.93 15.51
CA ARG A 292 -4.24 6.90 14.51
C ARG A 292 -3.48 8.23 14.56
N THR A 293 -2.93 8.63 15.71
CA THR A 293 -2.13 9.87 15.82
C THR A 293 -0.74 9.73 15.21
N LEU A 294 -0.32 8.50 14.88
CA LEU A 294 1.04 8.18 14.49
C LEU A 294 1.23 7.99 12.97
N PHE A 295 0.29 8.43 12.13
CA PHE A 295 0.45 8.40 10.66
C PHE A 295 0.71 9.76 10.05
N PHE A 296 -0.04 10.77 10.50
CA PHE A 296 -0.02 12.10 9.91
C PHE A 296 0.60 13.10 10.89
N PRO A 297 1.39 14.07 10.42
CA PRO A 297 1.88 14.16 9.04
C PRO A 297 2.87 13.03 8.70
N ASN A 298 2.73 12.43 7.52
CA ASN A 298 3.61 11.35 7.09
C ASN A 298 4.94 11.91 6.59
N LYS A 299 6.02 11.13 6.71
CA LYS A 299 7.32 11.50 6.12
C LYS A 299 7.15 11.65 4.60
N LEU A 300 7.77 12.68 4.03
CA LEU A 300 7.90 12.87 2.57
C LEU A 300 9.38 13.02 2.16
N TYR A 301 10.29 12.79 3.11
CA TYR A 301 11.73 12.75 2.83
C TYR A 301 12.20 11.31 2.64
N GLU A 302 13.31 11.19 1.95
CA GLU A 302 14.01 9.96 1.63
C GLU A 302 15.49 10.13 1.99
N VAL A 303 16.24 9.05 1.95
CA VAL A 303 17.69 9.08 2.21
C VAL A 303 18.39 8.81 0.89
N ASP A 304 19.24 9.71 0.43
CA ASP A 304 19.94 9.58 -0.85
C ASP A 304 21.12 8.60 -0.78
N ALA A 305 21.83 8.36 -1.89
CA ALA A 305 22.99 7.47 -1.95
C ALA A 305 24.16 7.91 -1.04
N LYS A 306 24.23 9.19 -0.66
CA LYS A 306 25.25 9.76 0.24
C LYS A 306 24.83 9.71 1.72
N ASN A 307 23.72 9.03 2.03
CA ASN A 307 23.11 8.96 3.36
C ASN A 307 22.62 10.32 3.88
N GLN A 308 22.32 11.26 2.99
CA GLN A 308 21.74 12.54 3.32
C GLN A 308 20.22 12.48 3.21
N ILE A 309 19.55 13.19 4.10
CA ILE A 309 18.10 13.35 4.04
C ILE A 309 17.78 14.36 2.93
N VAL A 310 16.92 13.95 2.00
CA VAL A 310 16.49 14.74 0.84
C VAL A 310 14.99 14.56 0.62
N HIS A 311 14.35 15.44 -0.10
CA HIS A 311 12.95 15.28 -0.50
C HIS A 311 12.70 15.88 -1.88
N TRP A 312 11.74 15.32 -2.61
CA TRP A 312 11.09 16.05 -3.70
C TRP A 312 10.15 17.10 -3.09
N SER A 313 10.29 18.35 -3.50
CA SER A 313 9.47 19.46 -2.99
C SER A 313 8.10 19.47 -3.66
N PRO A 314 6.99 19.22 -2.93
CA PRO A 314 5.65 19.33 -3.48
C PRO A 314 5.25 20.77 -3.83
N TYR A 315 6.09 21.75 -3.50
CA TYR A 315 5.85 23.17 -3.76
C TYR A 315 6.60 23.67 -5.00
N THR A 316 7.83 23.20 -5.23
CA THR A 316 8.69 23.69 -6.33
C THR A 316 8.99 22.64 -7.40
N GLY A 317 8.89 21.35 -7.07
CA GLY A 317 9.24 20.25 -7.95
C GLY A 317 10.73 19.89 -7.96
N ASP A 318 11.57 20.61 -7.20
CA ASP A 318 13.00 20.33 -7.07
C ASP A 318 13.27 19.25 -6.02
N ILE A 319 14.42 18.59 -6.13
CA ILE A 319 14.99 17.82 -5.03
C ILE A 319 15.74 18.78 -4.10
N LYS A 320 15.40 18.80 -2.82
CA LYS A 320 16.03 19.66 -1.80
C LYS A 320 16.62 18.82 -0.67
N PRO A 321 17.70 19.28 -0.01
CA PRO A 321 18.17 18.67 1.22
C PRO A 321 17.18 18.93 2.37
N GLY A 322 17.21 18.05 3.38
CA GLY A 322 16.46 18.22 4.62
C GLY A 322 15.10 17.53 4.65
N TYR A 323 14.45 17.62 5.80
CA TYR A 323 13.20 16.95 6.10
C TYR A 323 12.01 17.59 5.37
N MET A 324 11.02 16.76 5.05
CA MET A 324 9.71 17.19 4.57
C MET A 324 8.65 16.21 5.08
N PHE A 325 7.47 16.72 5.37
CA PHE A 325 6.32 15.97 5.85
C PHE A 325 5.06 16.44 5.12
N ALA A 326 4.04 15.59 5.02
CA ALA A 326 2.80 15.87 4.30
C ALA A 326 1.57 15.27 4.98
N GLY A 327 0.40 15.49 4.39
CA GLY A 327 -0.83 14.79 4.78
C GLY A 327 -1.49 15.29 6.07
N THR A 328 -1.24 16.53 6.51
CA THR A 328 -1.91 17.11 7.68
C THR A 328 -2.58 18.45 7.37
N GLY A 329 -3.75 18.68 7.97
CA GLY A 329 -4.40 19.98 8.05
C GLY A 329 -4.19 20.59 9.43
N PHE A 330 -3.53 21.75 9.50
CA PHE A 330 -3.21 22.35 10.80
C PHE A 330 -4.42 22.83 11.58
N TRP A 331 -5.53 23.19 10.91
CA TRP A 331 -6.79 23.57 11.58
C TRP A 331 -7.35 22.47 12.50
N ASP A 332 -7.13 21.20 12.14
CA ASP A 332 -7.47 20.05 12.98
C ASP A 332 -6.37 19.78 14.01
N THR A 333 -5.14 19.65 13.53
CA THR A 333 -4.06 18.98 14.27
C THR A 333 -3.33 19.85 15.29
N PHE A 334 -3.49 21.18 15.26
CA PHE A 334 -2.87 22.06 16.25
C PHE A 334 -3.36 21.82 17.69
N ARG A 335 -4.55 21.22 17.84
CA ARG A 335 -5.28 21.16 19.12
C ARG A 335 -4.70 20.15 20.09
N ALA A 336 -4.39 18.93 19.61
CA ALA A 336 -4.04 17.81 20.47
C ALA A 336 -3.36 16.62 19.75
N LEU A 337 -2.98 16.74 18.48
CA LEU A 337 -2.34 15.63 17.74
C LEU A 337 -0.97 15.28 18.34
#